data_AF-A0A2A2R4X1-F1
#
_entry.id   AF-A0A2A2R4X1-F1
#
_cell.length_a   1.000
_cell.length_b   1.000
_cell.length_c   1.000
_cell.angle_alpha   90.00
_cell.angle_beta   90.00
_cell.angle_gamma   90.00
#
_symmetry.space_group_name_H-M   'P 1'
#
loop_
_entity.id
_entity.type
_entity.pdbx_description
1 polymer ?
#
loop_
_entity_poly.entity_id
_entity_poly.type
_entity_poly.pdbx_seq_one_letter_code
_entity_poly.pdbx_strand_id
1 'polypeptide(L)'
;MKILAIQLNRPGDAILTTPAFRWWINMGYEVHALVQPISAQLLNTMPGLSSIHSLERQKLQIGREIRRWRQFPTIGFDWSVVFSHSSERPSPWAFLFEASAVTMAPISLPMPSRIG
;
A
#
# COMPACT_ATOMS: atom_id res chain seq x y z
N MET A 1 16.82 -0.86 -0.27
CA MET A 1 15.79 -0.56 0.75
C MET A 1 14.48 -1.11 0.25
N LYS A 2 13.77 -1.88 1.09
CA LYS A 2 12.53 -2.57 0.75
C LYS A 2 11.35 -1.87 1.41
N ILE A 3 10.42 -1.40 0.59
CA ILE A 3 9.23 -0.68 1.02
C ILE A 3 8.00 -1.56 0.78
N LEU A 4 7.20 -1.76 1.81
CA LEU A 4 5.86 -2.31 1.69
C LEU A 4 4.84 -1.16 1.63
N ALA A 5 4.23 -0.97 0.47
CA ALA A 5 3.17 -0.01 0.23
C ALA A 5 1.79 -0.66 0.39
N ILE A 6 1.00 -0.21 1.36
CA ILE A 6 -0.32 -0.78 1.68
C ILE A 6 -1.41 0.19 1.20
N GLN A 7 -2.17 -0.21 0.18
CA GLN A 7 -3.28 0.56 -0.38
C GLN A 7 -4.50 -0.34 -0.61
N LEU A 8 -5.25 -0.59 0.48
CA LEU A 8 -6.42 -1.47 0.51
C LEU A 8 -7.75 -0.74 0.25
N ASN A 9 -7.69 0.52 -0.22
CA ASN A 9 -8.87 1.33 -0.53
C ASN A 9 -9.46 1.00 -1.93
N ARG A 10 -10.30 1.90 -2.47
CA ARG A 10 -10.96 1.70 -3.78
C ARG A 10 -9.91 1.68 -4.90
N PRO A 11 -10.19 1.06 -6.05
CA PRO A 11 -9.25 1.01 -7.17
C PRO A 11 -8.80 2.38 -7.66
N GLY A 12 -9.65 3.41 -7.58
CA GLY A 12 -9.26 4.79 -7.88
C GLY A 12 -8.13 5.30 -6.99
N ASP A 13 -8.14 4.96 -5.71
CA ASP A 13 -7.10 5.38 -4.76
C ASP A 13 -5.76 4.68 -5.04
N ALA A 14 -5.79 3.47 -5.60
CA ALA A 14 -4.57 2.77 -6.02
C ALA A 14 -3.90 3.44 -7.23
N ILE A 15 -4.69 4.00 -8.15
CA ILE A 15 -4.16 4.80 -9.27
C ILE A 15 -3.46 6.05 -8.72
N LEU A 16 -4.08 6.72 -7.74
CA LEU A 16 -3.53 7.92 -7.12
C LEU A 16 -2.21 7.67 -6.35
N THR A 17 -1.93 6.43 -5.94
CA THR A 17 -0.65 6.07 -5.30
C THR A 17 0.48 5.73 -6.27
N THR A 18 0.18 5.52 -7.55
CA THR A 18 1.20 5.17 -8.56
C THR A 18 2.36 6.17 -8.68
N PRO A 19 2.18 7.50 -8.56
CA PRO A 19 3.29 8.45 -8.62
C PRO A 19 4.28 8.26 -7.45
N ALA A 20 3.77 7.96 -6.25
CA ALA A 20 4.61 7.68 -5.09
C ALA A 20 5.46 6.42 -5.30
N PHE A 21 4.85 5.36 -5.86
CA PHE A 21 5.57 4.13 -6.19
C PHE A 21 6.67 4.40 -7.23
N ARG A 22 6.38 5.16 -8.29
CA ARG A 22 7.37 5.53 -9.30
C ARG A 22 8.53 6.31 -8.71
N TRP A 23 8.24 7.24 -7.80
CA TRP A 23 9.28 8.02 -7.13
C TRP A 23 10.22 7.11 -6.32
N TRP A 24 9.69 6.18 -5.53
CA TRP A 24 10.50 5.21 -4.79
C TRP A 24 11.30 4.27 -5.68
N ILE A 25 10.70 3.75 -6.76
CA ILE A 25 11.39 2.92 -7.74
C ILE A 25 12.56 3.69 -8.37
N ASN A 26 12.35 4.95 -8.74
CA ASN A 26 13.40 5.81 -9.31
C ASN A 26 14.53 6.13 -8.32
N MET A 27 14.24 6.06 -7.01
CA MET A 27 15.26 6.17 -5.95
C MET A 27 16.03 4.85 -5.73
N GLY A 28 15.72 3.80 -6.50
CA GLY A 28 16.35 2.49 -6.38
C GLY A 28 15.78 1.63 -5.24
N TYR A 29 14.57 1.92 -4.77
CA TYR A 29 13.93 1.13 -3.72
C TYR A 29 13.17 -0.06 -4.31
N GLU A 30 13.20 -1.17 -3.60
CA GLU A 30 12.38 -2.35 -3.89
C GLU A 30 10.97 -2.10 -3.34
N VAL A 31 10.03 -1.82 -4.24
CA VAL A 31 8.66 -1.47 -3.85
C VAL A 31 7.75 -2.66 -4.02
N HIS A 32 7.15 -3.09 -2.91
CA HIS A 32 6.19 -4.17 -2.84
C HIS A 32 4.82 -3.59 -2.51
N ALA A 33 3.78 -3.92 -3.29
CA ALA A 33 2.45 -3.35 -3.11
C ALA A 33 1.48 -4.38 -2.52
N LEU A 34 0.75 -4.01 -1.47
CA LEU A 34 -0.39 -4.74 -0.91
C LEU A 34 -1.68 -3.99 -1.19
N VAL A 35 -2.53 -4.54 -2.04
CA VAL A 35 -3.72 -3.87 -2.57
C VAL A 35 -4.92 -4.81 -2.69
N GLN A 36 -6.10 -4.30 -3.04
CA GLN A 36 -7.24 -5.15 -3.39
C GLN A 36 -7.02 -5.90 -4.73
N PRO A 37 -7.67 -7.05 -4.99
CA PRO A 37 -7.48 -7.82 -6.22
C PRO A 37 -7.65 -7.02 -7.52
N ILE A 38 -8.67 -6.16 -7.57
CA ILE A 38 -8.91 -5.28 -8.74
C ILE A 38 -7.75 -4.29 -8.90
N SER A 39 -7.30 -3.69 -7.80
CA SER A 39 -6.14 -2.80 -7.81
C SER A 39 -4.85 -3.51 -8.20
N ALA A 40 -4.68 -4.79 -7.85
CA ALA A 40 -3.53 -5.58 -8.26
C ALA A 40 -3.48 -5.76 -9.78
N GLN A 41 -4.63 -6.01 -10.42
CA GLN A 41 -4.73 -6.07 -11.88
C GLN A 41 -4.33 -4.75 -12.54
N LEU A 42 -4.73 -3.62 -11.95
CA LEU A 42 -4.32 -2.29 -12.43
C LEU A 42 -2.81 -2.09 -12.29
N LEU A 43 -2.25 -2.40 -11.11
CA LEU A 43 -0.83 -2.22 -10.83
C LEU A 43 0.08 -3.19 -11.58
N ASN A 44 -0.42 -4.34 -12.05
CA ASN A 44 0.36 -5.25 -12.90
C ASN A 44 0.82 -4.60 -14.21
N THR A 45 0.16 -3.52 -14.64
CA THR A 45 0.57 -2.73 -15.82
C THR A 45 1.70 -1.75 -15.52
N MET A 46 2.03 -1.53 -14.24
CA MET A 46 3.08 -0.60 -13.82
C MET A 46 4.44 -1.32 -13.75
N PRO A 47 5.43 -0.91 -14.57
CA PRO A 47 6.76 -1.48 -14.50
C PRO A 47 7.50 -1.05 -13.22
N GLY A 48 8.39 -1.91 -12.73
CA GLY A 48 9.33 -1.60 -11.64
C GLY A 48 8.85 -1.96 -10.23
N LEU A 49 7.62 -2.42 -10.05
CA LEU A 49 7.19 -3.01 -8.78
C LEU A 49 7.86 -4.38 -8.59
N SER A 50 8.47 -4.61 -7.42
CA SER A 50 9.15 -5.87 -7.10
C SER A 50 8.16 -7.00 -6.88
N SER A 51 7.03 -6.72 -6.23
CA SER A 51 5.90 -7.65 -6.13
C SER A 51 4.58 -6.94 -5.87
N ILE A 52 3.50 -7.60 -6.26
CA ILE A 52 2.13 -7.14 -6.02
C ILE A 52 1.38 -8.25 -5.30
N HIS A 53 0.73 -7.90 -4.21
CA HIS A 53 0.00 -8.80 -3.34
C HIS A 53 -1.45 -8.32 -3.23
N SER A 54 -2.39 -9.23 -3.42
CA SER A 54 -3.83 -8.93 -3.38
C SER A 54 -4.48 -9.43 -2.09
N LEU A 55 -5.28 -8.58 -1.45
CA LEU A 55 -6.08 -8.92 -0.26
C LEU A 55 -7.53 -8.47 -0.42
N GLU A 56 -8.48 -9.38 -0.22
CA GLU A 56 -9.91 -9.07 -0.25
C GLU A 56 -10.35 -8.37 1.04
N ARG A 57 -10.90 -7.17 0.93
CA ARG A 57 -11.40 -6.40 2.07
C ARG A 57 -12.60 -7.05 2.78
N GLN A 58 -13.39 -7.88 2.09
CA GLN A 58 -14.72 -8.31 2.56
C GLN A 58 -14.71 -9.51 3.53
N LYS A 59 -13.57 -10.16 3.79
CA LYS A 59 -13.50 -11.29 4.74
C LYS A 59 -12.19 -11.30 5.52
N LEU A 60 -11.94 -10.24 6.27
CA LEU A 60 -10.87 -10.17 7.27
C LEU A 60 -11.13 -11.16 8.43
N GLN A 61 -11.09 -12.46 8.16
CA GLN A 61 -10.93 -13.49 9.18
C GLN A 61 -9.45 -13.49 9.59
N ILE A 62 -9.12 -12.60 10.52
CA ILE A 62 -7.78 -12.31 11.05
C ILE A 62 -6.91 -13.58 11.20
N GLY A 63 -7.46 -14.69 11.70
CA GLY A 63 -6.72 -15.95 11.87
C GLY A 63 -6.31 -16.68 10.58
N ARG A 64 -7.12 -16.65 9.51
CA ARG A 64 -6.78 -17.28 8.21
C ARG A 64 -5.78 -16.44 7.44
N GLU A 65 -5.91 -15.13 7.54
CA GLU A 65 -4.97 -14.22 6.91
C GLU A 65 -3.60 -14.29 7.59
N ILE A 66 -3.51 -14.24 8.93
CA ILE A 66 -2.23 -14.37 9.67
C ILE A 66 -1.41 -15.60 9.23
N ARG A 67 -2.06 -16.74 8.94
CA ARG A 67 -1.37 -17.94 8.41
C ARG A 67 -0.78 -17.74 7.02
N ARG A 68 -1.50 -17.06 6.12
CA ARG A 68 -1.01 -16.69 4.78
C ARG A 68 0.16 -15.71 4.89
N TRP A 69 0.12 -14.85 5.90
CA TRP A 69 1.12 -13.82 6.14
C TRP A 69 2.37 -14.28 6.88
N ARG A 70 2.41 -15.48 7.49
CA ARG A 70 3.68 -16.09 7.96
C ARG A 70 4.73 -16.29 6.86
N GLN A 71 4.36 -16.12 5.59
CA GLN A 71 5.26 -16.17 4.43
C GLN A 71 5.84 -14.82 4.01
N PHE A 72 5.39 -13.70 4.58
CA PHE A 72 5.90 -12.35 4.30
C PHE A 72 7.07 -11.86 5.18
N PRO A 73 7.24 -12.28 6.46
CA PRO A 73 8.38 -11.90 7.27
C PRO A 73 9.74 -12.23 6.64
N THR A 74 9.78 -13.17 5.69
CA THR A 74 11.00 -13.55 4.96
C THR A 74 11.49 -12.49 3.97
N ILE A 75 10.67 -11.50 3.59
CA ILE A 75 11.10 -10.45 2.66
C ILE A 75 11.97 -9.39 3.38
N GLY A 76 11.73 -9.17 4.68
CA GLY A 76 12.48 -8.21 5.51
C GLY A 76 12.31 -6.77 5.04
N PHE A 77 11.13 -6.19 5.23
CA PHE A 77 10.85 -4.81 4.82
C PHE A 77 11.52 -3.81 5.76
N ASP A 78 12.20 -2.81 5.20
CA ASP A 78 12.79 -1.73 5.98
C ASP A 78 11.70 -0.74 6.43
N TRP A 79 10.72 -0.47 5.55
CA TRP A 79 9.67 0.53 5.76
C TRP A 79 8.31 -0.02 5.33
N SER A 80 7.26 0.34 6.07
CA SER A 80 5.88 0.15 5.63
C SER A 80 5.17 1.50 5.54
N VAL A 81 4.55 1.75 4.39
CA VAL A 81 3.82 2.98 4.10
C VAL A 81 2.38 2.65 3.82
N VAL A 82 1.49 3.22 4.63
CA VAL A 82 0.06 2.96 4.54
C VAL A 82 -0.64 4.17 3.93
N PHE A 83 -1.29 3.96 2.79
CA PHE A 83 -2.04 5.00 2.07
C PHE A 83 -3.53 5.03 2.43
N SER A 84 -4.00 4.00 3.15
CA SER A 84 -5.41 3.88 3.52
C SER A 84 -5.74 4.60 4.83
N HIS A 85 -6.48 5.70 4.76
CA HIS A 85 -7.20 6.30 5.90
C HIS A 85 -8.52 5.59 6.19
N SER A 86 -8.52 4.26 6.23
CA SER A 86 -9.70 3.48 6.64
C SER A 86 -9.92 3.67 8.14
N SER A 87 -11.10 4.13 8.55
CA SER A 87 -11.55 4.13 9.96
C SER A 87 -11.52 2.74 10.60
N GLU A 88 -11.41 1.70 9.77
CA GLU A 88 -11.20 0.32 10.16
C GLU A 88 -9.74 -0.07 9.87
N ARG A 89 -8.90 0.21 10.87
CA ARG A 89 -7.65 -0.49 11.20
C ARG A 89 -6.70 -0.84 10.03
N PRO A 90 -5.98 0.15 9.50
CA PRO A 90 -4.73 -0.07 8.77
C PRO A 90 -3.56 -0.45 9.71
N SER A 91 -3.68 -0.15 11.02
CA SER A 91 -2.62 -0.33 12.03
C SER A 91 -2.17 -1.78 12.30
N PRO A 92 -3.02 -2.82 12.21
CA PRO A 92 -2.56 -4.19 12.43
C PRO A 92 -1.58 -4.62 11.34
N TRP A 93 -1.71 -4.09 10.13
CA TRP A 93 -0.83 -4.43 9.02
C TRP A 93 0.56 -3.87 9.22
N ALA A 94 0.69 -2.58 9.50
CA ALA A 94 1.98 -1.97 9.85
C ALA A 94 2.66 -2.68 11.04
N PHE A 95 1.88 -3.10 12.04
CA PHE A 95 2.37 -3.86 13.20
C PHE A 95 2.81 -5.29 12.85
N LEU A 96 2.10 -5.99 11.96
CA LEU A 96 2.42 -7.36 11.55
C LEU A 96 3.70 -7.46 10.70
N PHE A 97 4.16 -6.37 10.10
CA PHE A 97 5.34 -6.36 9.24
C PHE A 97 6.62 -5.89 9.93
N GLU A 98 6.60 -5.59 11.24
CA GLU A 98 7.76 -5.08 12.03
C GLU A 98 8.50 -3.88 11.38
N ALA A 99 7.89 -3.24 10.40
CA ALA A 99 8.49 -2.14 9.68
C ALA A 99 8.08 -0.82 10.34
N SER A 100 9.04 0.11 10.48
CA SER A 100 8.74 1.44 11.04
C SER A 100 7.62 2.10 10.22
N ALA A 101 6.49 2.33 10.86
CA ALA A 101 5.28 2.80 10.20
C ALA A 101 5.33 4.31 9.99
N VAL A 102 5.34 4.76 8.73
CA VAL A 102 5.13 6.17 8.40
C VAL A 102 3.77 6.32 7.76
N THR A 103 2.87 7.02 8.46
CA THR A 103 1.53 7.35 7.96
C THR A 103 1.64 8.61 7.11
N MET A 104 1.39 8.51 5.81
CA MET A 104 1.28 9.67 4.93
C MET A 104 -0.13 10.24 5.01
N ALA A 105 -0.26 11.47 5.52
CA ALA A 105 -1.52 12.22 5.48
C ALA A 105 -1.90 12.55 4.02
N PRO A 106 -3.21 12.66 3.71
CA PRO A 106 -3.65 12.98 2.35
C PRO A 106 -3.11 14.34 1.91
N ILE A 107 -2.60 14.39 0.67
CA ILE A 107 -2.24 15.64 0.00
C ILE A 107 -3.52 16.47 -0.10
N SER A 108 -3.60 17.53 0.70
CA SER A 108 -4.63 18.55 0.55
C SER A 108 -4.32 19.33 -0.71
N LEU A 109 -4.98 19.00 -1.83
CA LEU A 109 -4.93 19.83 -3.02
C LEU A 109 -5.54 21.20 -2.66
N PRO A 110 -4.84 22.31 -2.90
CA PRO A 110 -5.45 23.63 -2.70
C PRO A 110 -6.66 23.74 -3.63
N MET A 111 -7.83 24.00 -3.05
CA MET A 111 -9.04 24.35 -3.80
C MET A 111 -8.72 25.51 -4.75
N PRO A 112 -9.07 25.44 -6.04
CA PRO A 112 -9.01 26.62 -6.89
C PRO A 112 -9.99 27.65 -6.31
N SER A 113 -9.47 28.81 -5.92
CA SER A 113 -10.28 29.97 -5.58
C SER A 113 -11.21 30.24 -6.76
N ARG A 114 -12.53 30.32 -6.49
CA ARG A 114 -13.49 30.81 -7.47
C ARG A 114 -13.03 32.19 -7.92
N ILE A 115 -12.68 32.30 -9.20
CA ILE A 115 -12.46 33.56 -9.88
C ILE A 115 -13.83 34.01 -10.37
N GLY A 116 -14.26 35.21 -9.94
CA GLY A 116 -15.25 36.06 -10.62
C GLY A 116 -16.70 35.61 -10.52
#